data_AF-A0A8J3C6J5-F1
#
_entry.id   AF-A0A8J3C6J5-F1
#
_cell.length_a   1.000
_cell.length_b   1.000
_cell.length_c   1.000
_cell.angle_alpha   90.00
_cell.angle_beta   90.00
_cell.angle_gamma   90.00
#
_symmetry.space_group_name_H-M   'P 1'
#
loop_
_entity.id
_entity.type
_entity.pdbx_description
1 polymer ?
#
loop_
_entity_poly.entity_id
_entity_poly.type
_entity_poly.pdbx_seq_one_letter_code
_entity_poly.pdbx_strand_id
1 'polypeptide(L)'
;MASVLRGAKEEGNLDGLLLASGRRTVRPTGIVANIATATVMTSALFAGAVGPAFGRPAAEPHYENIALATKTPFVGDHALVRFETDTDNLTAAPTDGAVEEDGSIKLQVDKGHLEHSERKITGGESLFSGGINFSSEEKQVRQAKLTSMSLNIGNGKVHSKINGVDVVLGVIDTSTLLLQKKKDSRQLDVVILDRDVELSDEAAKKLDSSLGTTAFTEGDARLTMSAVCRVNLNKALAADLGLDLDAAIKAELDKEIQLNEPIDLAPGQKFRHLREAR
;
A
#
# COMPACT_ATOMS: atom_id res chain seq x y z
N MET A 1 -21.88 52.47 39.68
CA MET A 1 -22.00 52.20 38.22
C MET A 1 -22.63 50.82 38.07
N ALA A 2 -23.97 50.78 38.02
CA ALA A 2 -24.81 50.38 36.85
C ALA A 2 -24.59 48.90 36.46
N SER A 3 -25.38 47.93 36.93
CA SER A 3 -26.76 47.56 36.50
C SER A 3 -26.85 47.24 35.00
N VAL A 4 -27.20 45.99 34.64
CA VAL A 4 -28.46 45.61 33.94
C VAL A 4 -28.59 44.08 33.90
N LEU A 5 -29.79 43.64 34.28
CA LEU A 5 -30.39 42.29 34.23
C LEU A 5 -31.23 42.11 32.95
N ARG A 6 -31.61 40.84 32.66
CA ARG A 6 -32.67 40.31 31.76
C ARG A 6 -32.21 39.91 30.35
N GLY A 7 -32.64 38.78 29.79
CA GLY A 7 -33.55 37.74 30.27
C GLY A 7 -34.02 36.81 29.13
N ALA A 8 -34.59 35.66 29.55
CA ALA A 8 -35.60 34.82 28.89
C ALA A 8 -35.30 34.16 27.51
N LYS A 9 -35.94 33.10 27.04
CA LYS A 9 -36.70 31.91 27.53
C LYS A 9 -37.26 31.27 26.23
N GLU A 10 -37.67 30.00 26.31
CA GLU A 10 -38.52 29.20 25.37
C GLU A 10 -37.73 28.27 24.43
N GLU A 11 -37.80 26.93 24.58
CA GLU A 11 -38.92 25.95 24.59
C GLU A 11 -39.38 25.50 23.18
N GLY A 12 -39.47 24.18 23.02
CA GLY A 12 -39.90 23.43 21.84
C GLY A 12 -39.03 22.17 21.68
N ASN A 13 -39.21 21.11 22.48
CA ASN A 13 -40.32 20.15 22.50
C ASN A 13 -40.71 19.62 21.11
N LEU A 14 -40.16 18.46 20.76
CA LEU A 14 -40.75 17.52 19.81
C LEU A 14 -40.56 16.10 20.37
N ASP A 15 -41.51 15.71 21.22
CA ASP A 15 -41.86 14.32 21.46
C ASP A 15 -42.52 13.70 20.21
N GLY A 16 -42.15 12.45 19.93
CA GLY A 16 -43.06 11.47 19.35
C GLY A 16 -42.81 11.05 17.91
N LEU A 17 -42.19 9.87 17.75
CA LEU A 17 -42.91 8.77 17.09
C LEU A 17 -42.36 7.40 17.52
N LEU A 18 -43.28 6.59 18.05
CA LEU A 18 -43.16 5.16 18.25
C LEU A 18 -42.82 4.44 16.94
N LEU A 19 -42.04 3.35 17.02
CA LEU A 19 -42.49 2.04 16.56
C LEU A 19 -41.68 0.93 17.22
N ALA A 20 -42.36 0.22 18.12
CA ALA A 20 -41.94 -1.04 18.69
C ALA A 20 -42.14 -2.16 17.66
N SER A 21 -41.09 -2.93 17.41
CA SER A 21 -41.14 -4.35 17.03
C SER A 21 -39.76 -4.91 17.39
N GLY A 22 -39.55 -6.08 17.97
CA GLY A 22 -40.37 -7.25 18.19
C GLY A 22 -39.36 -8.38 18.27
N ARG A 23 -39.13 -8.89 19.49
CA ARG A 23 -38.25 -10.04 19.76
C ARG A 23 -38.57 -11.20 18.81
N ARG A 24 -37.53 -11.82 18.23
CA ARG A 24 -37.51 -13.27 17.99
C ARG A 24 -36.07 -13.81 18.02
N THR A 25 -35.74 -14.37 19.17
CA THR A 25 -34.73 -15.42 19.34
C THR A 25 -35.08 -16.64 18.49
N VAL A 26 -34.18 -17.05 17.61
CA VAL A 26 -34.16 -18.42 17.06
C VAL A 26 -32.71 -18.91 17.09
N ARG A 27 -32.44 -19.84 18.00
CA ARG A 27 -31.31 -20.78 17.89
C ARG A 27 -31.71 -21.88 16.92
N PRO A 28 -30.77 -22.40 16.13
CA PRO A 28 -30.75 -23.82 15.83
C PRO A 28 -29.49 -24.48 16.41
N THR A 29 -29.79 -25.53 17.15
CA THR A 29 -28.94 -26.59 17.66
C THR A 29 -28.56 -27.56 16.53
N GLY A 30 -27.35 -28.12 16.60
CA GLY A 30 -26.93 -29.33 15.86
C GLY A 30 -26.42 -29.06 14.44
N ILE A 31 -25.48 -29.82 13.87
CA ILE A 31 -25.14 -31.23 14.06
C ILE A 31 -23.65 -31.43 13.70
N VAL A 32 -23.03 -32.35 14.44
CA VAL A 32 -21.70 -32.95 14.23
C VAL A 32 -21.69 -33.79 12.95
N ALA A 33 -20.67 -33.65 12.10
CA ALA A 33 -20.28 -34.70 11.17
C ALA A 33 -18.75 -34.69 10.96
N ASN A 34 -18.10 -35.62 11.64
CA ASN A 34 -16.78 -36.14 11.28
C ASN A 34 -16.88 -36.81 9.90
N ILE A 35 -16.01 -36.45 8.97
CA ILE A 35 -15.60 -37.37 7.89
C ILE A 35 -14.07 -37.42 7.88
N ALA A 36 -13.58 -38.55 8.37
CA ALA A 36 -12.23 -39.04 8.18
C ALA A 36 -12.10 -39.70 6.81
N THR A 37 -10.84 -39.97 6.42
CA THR A 37 -10.39 -40.90 5.35
C THR A 37 -10.58 -40.41 3.90
N ALA A 38 -9.65 -40.60 2.97
CA ALA A 38 -8.51 -41.50 2.93
C ALA A 38 -7.38 -40.97 2.03
N THR A 39 -6.15 -41.18 2.49
CA THR A 39 -4.93 -41.20 1.69
C THR A 39 -4.99 -42.32 0.67
N VAL A 40 -4.70 -42.04 -0.60
CA VAL A 40 -4.22 -43.04 -1.55
C VAL A 40 -2.93 -42.51 -2.17
N MET A 41 -1.81 -43.00 -1.65
CA MET A 41 -0.57 -43.05 -2.41
C MET A 41 -0.75 -44.08 -3.52
N THR A 42 -0.41 -43.73 -4.75
CA THR A 42 -0.13 -44.72 -5.78
C THR A 42 1.21 -44.38 -6.41
N SER A 43 2.24 -45.03 -5.89
CA SER A 43 3.56 -45.11 -6.47
C SER A 43 3.49 -46.02 -7.70
N ALA A 44 3.62 -45.46 -8.89
CA ALA A 44 3.86 -46.24 -10.10
C ALA A 44 5.34 -46.15 -10.46
N LEU A 45 6.07 -47.21 -10.08
CA LEU A 45 7.35 -47.60 -10.66
C LEU A 45 7.17 -47.78 -12.17
N PHE A 46 7.87 -46.98 -12.98
CA PHE A 46 8.13 -47.36 -14.37
C PHE A 46 9.59 -47.76 -14.52
N ALA A 47 9.73 -49.04 -14.86
CA ALA A 47 10.94 -49.73 -15.19
C ALA A 47 11.63 -49.14 -16.42
N GLY A 48 12.95 -49.25 -16.43
CA GLY A 48 13.83 -48.72 -17.47
C GLY A 48 13.64 -49.37 -18.83
N ALA A 49 13.82 -48.54 -19.85
CA ALA A 49 14.17 -48.96 -21.19
C ALA A 49 15.49 -48.26 -21.55
N VAL A 50 16.54 -49.08 -21.72
CA VAL A 50 17.85 -48.64 -22.22
C VAL A 50 17.74 -48.56 -23.74
N GLY A 51 17.64 -47.33 -24.27
CA GLY A 51 17.66 -47.05 -25.70
C GLY A 51 19.03 -46.52 -26.16
N PRO A 52 19.40 -46.69 -27.45
CA PRO A 52 20.75 -46.40 -27.94
C PRO A 52 21.02 -44.89 -27.99
N ALA A 53 22.28 -44.55 -27.71
CA ALA A 53 22.81 -43.19 -27.72
C ALA A 53 22.73 -42.56 -29.11
N PHE A 54 21.75 -41.67 -29.31
CA PHE A 54 21.79 -40.66 -30.35
C PHE A 54 22.36 -39.37 -29.74
N GLY A 55 23.42 -38.85 -30.38
CA GLY A 55 24.13 -37.65 -29.95
C GLY A 55 23.18 -36.46 -29.79
N ARG A 56 23.05 -35.98 -28.56
CA ARG A 56 22.50 -34.65 -28.29
C ARG A 56 23.49 -33.61 -28.82
N PRO A 57 23.07 -32.64 -29.65
CA PRO A 57 23.90 -31.47 -29.88
C PRO A 57 24.16 -30.82 -28.52
N ALA A 58 25.42 -30.42 -28.28
CA ALA A 58 25.79 -29.65 -27.10
C ALA A 58 24.91 -28.40 -27.08
N ALA A 59 23.93 -28.37 -26.17
CA ALA A 59 23.24 -27.15 -25.85
C ALA A 59 24.29 -26.22 -25.25
N GLU A 60 24.73 -25.23 -26.03
CA GLU A 60 25.49 -24.13 -25.47
C GLU A 60 24.67 -23.57 -24.31
N PRO A 61 25.24 -23.47 -23.10
CA PRO A 61 24.54 -22.83 -22.00
C PRO A 61 24.29 -21.39 -22.41
N HIS A 62 23.04 -21.09 -22.75
CA HIS A 62 22.53 -19.73 -22.74
C HIS A 62 22.62 -19.25 -21.29
N TYR A 63 23.77 -18.68 -20.93
CA TYR A 63 23.86 -17.82 -19.76
C TYR A 63 23.06 -16.57 -20.12
N GLU A 64 21.76 -16.56 -19.81
CA GLU A 64 21.07 -15.31 -19.56
C GLU A 64 21.88 -14.61 -18.47
N ASN A 65 22.64 -13.58 -18.86
CA ASN A 65 23.16 -12.62 -17.92
C ASN A 65 21.94 -11.96 -17.28
N ILE A 66 21.46 -12.52 -16.17
CA ILE A 66 20.49 -11.87 -15.31
C ILE A 66 21.24 -10.69 -14.72
N ALA A 67 21.15 -9.52 -15.35
CA ALA A 67 21.67 -8.29 -14.80
C ALA A 67 21.03 -8.10 -13.42
N LEU A 68 21.84 -8.27 -12.36
CA LEU A 68 21.39 -8.05 -10.99
C LEU A 68 20.92 -6.60 -10.86
N ALA A 69 19.69 -6.41 -10.42
CA ALA A 69 19.13 -5.07 -10.22
C ALA A 69 19.99 -4.28 -9.22
N THR A 70 20.35 -3.05 -9.61
CA THR A 70 21.07 -2.11 -8.76
C THR A 70 20.11 -1.58 -7.69
N LYS A 71 20.57 -1.52 -6.43
CA LYS A 71 19.80 -0.96 -5.31
C LYS A 71 20.29 0.45 -5.00
N THR A 72 19.41 1.45 -5.07
CA THR A 72 19.70 2.82 -4.67
C THR A 72 18.90 3.18 -3.43
N PRO A 73 19.53 3.57 -2.31
CA PRO A 73 18.82 3.86 -1.07
C PRO A 73 17.93 5.10 -1.24
N PHE A 74 16.76 5.05 -0.62
CA PHE A 74 15.95 6.25 -0.43
C PHE A 74 16.66 7.19 0.55
N VAL A 75 16.51 8.49 0.33
CA VAL A 75 17.12 9.55 1.14
C VAL A 75 16.07 10.36 1.92
N GLY A 76 14.87 9.82 1.99
CA GLY A 76 13.70 10.37 2.68
C GLY A 76 12.46 10.33 1.80
N ASP A 77 11.34 10.71 2.43
CA ASP A 77 10.08 11.24 1.90
C ASP A 77 8.92 10.80 2.80
N HIS A 78 7.71 10.66 2.27
CA HIS A 78 6.51 10.35 3.03
C HIS A 78 5.52 9.52 2.23
N ALA A 79 4.70 8.74 2.93
CA ALA A 79 3.44 8.24 2.43
C ALA A 79 2.30 9.01 3.08
N LEU A 80 1.27 9.33 2.29
CA LEU A 80 -0.02 9.81 2.76
C LEU A 80 -0.97 8.62 2.69
N VAL A 81 -1.48 8.21 3.84
CA VAL A 81 -2.47 7.15 3.95
C VAL A 81 -3.79 7.81 4.32
N ARG A 82 -4.79 7.70 3.46
CA ARG A 82 -6.14 8.18 3.73
C ARG A 82 -7.06 6.98 3.93
N PHE A 83 -7.99 7.14 4.85
CA PHE A 83 -8.99 6.13 5.14
C PHE A 83 -10.37 6.73 4.95
N GLU A 84 -11.17 6.10 4.10
CA GLU A 84 -12.58 6.43 3.90
C GLU A 84 -13.41 5.76 4.99
N THR A 85 -13.79 6.55 6.00
CA THR A 85 -14.66 6.10 7.07
C THR A 85 -16.13 6.20 6.63
N ASP A 86 -16.57 5.28 5.77
CA ASP A 86 -17.99 5.16 5.40
C ASP A 86 -18.87 4.66 6.56
N THR A 87 -18.24 4.28 7.69
CA THR A 87 -18.90 3.92 8.92
C THR A 87 -18.80 5.07 9.92
N ASP A 88 -19.95 5.65 10.29
CA ASP A 88 -20.10 6.80 11.21
C ASP A 88 -19.41 6.66 12.59
N ASN A 89 -18.83 5.49 12.90
CA ASN A 89 -18.24 5.17 14.19
C ASN A 89 -16.76 4.77 14.12
N LEU A 90 -16.13 4.80 12.95
CA LEU A 90 -14.70 4.48 12.81
C LEU A 90 -13.90 5.78 12.68
N THR A 91 -12.88 5.92 13.50
CA THR A 91 -11.94 7.05 13.44
C THR A 91 -10.52 6.53 13.26
N ALA A 92 -9.70 7.25 12.49
CA ALA A 92 -8.29 6.96 12.30
C ALA A 92 -7.47 8.15 12.81
N ALA A 93 -6.50 7.89 13.68
CA ALA A 93 -5.64 8.92 14.24
C ALA A 93 -4.15 8.55 14.06
N PRO A 94 -3.27 9.52 13.77
CA PRO A 94 -1.84 9.27 13.69
C PRO A 94 -1.26 8.84 15.05
N THR A 95 -0.24 7.98 15.03
CA THR A 95 0.53 7.61 16.21
C THR A 95 2.00 7.37 15.87
N ASP A 96 2.85 7.21 16.89
CA ASP A 96 4.28 6.90 16.77
C ASP A 96 5.10 7.84 15.85
N GLY A 97 4.74 9.12 15.79
CA GLY A 97 5.42 10.13 14.96
C GLY A 97 4.79 10.38 13.59
N ALA A 98 3.71 9.68 13.26
CA ALA A 98 2.85 10.08 12.14
C ALA A 98 2.17 11.43 12.42
N VAL A 99 1.78 12.14 11.36
CA VAL A 99 1.15 13.47 11.45
C VAL A 99 -0.11 13.47 10.57
N GLU A 100 -1.16 14.16 11.00
CA GLU A 100 -2.34 14.38 10.16
C GLU A 100 -2.09 15.58 9.23
N GLU A 101 -2.34 15.39 7.93
CA GLU A 101 -2.14 16.37 6.86
C GLU A 101 -3.28 16.22 5.84
N ASP A 102 -4.09 17.27 5.66
CA ASP A 102 -5.16 17.34 4.66
C ASP A 102 -6.10 16.11 4.65
N GLY A 103 -6.58 15.72 5.83
CA GLY A 103 -7.49 14.57 6.01
C GLY A 103 -6.83 13.21 5.75
N SER A 104 -5.50 13.18 5.71
CA SER A 104 -4.70 11.97 5.50
C SER A 104 -3.67 11.83 6.64
N ILE A 105 -3.22 10.62 6.90
CA ILE A 105 -2.17 10.35 7.87
C ILE A 105 -0.85 10.22 7.13
N LYS A 106 0.06 11.15 7.40
CA LYS A 106 1.41 11.19 6.85
C LYS A 106 2.36 10.34 7.68
N LEU A 107 2.92 9.33 7.02
CA LEU A 107 3.98 8.47 7.52
C LEU A 107 5.30 8.87 6.85
N GLN A 108 6.39 8.97 7.59
CA GLN A 108 7.69 9.34 7.02
C GLN A 108 8.41 8.09 6.52
N VAL A 109 9.06 8.15 5.35
CA VAL A 109 9.94 7.08 4.88
C VAL A 109 11.18 7.05 5.77
N ASP A 110 11.36 5.98 6.53
CA ASP A 110 12.54 5.77 7.40
C ASP A 110 13.69 5.18 6.58
N LYS A 111 13.42 4.08 5.87
CA LYS A 111 14.41 3.29 5.14
C LYS A 111 13.81 2.72 3.87
N GLY A 112 14.68 2.34 2.95
CA GLY A 112 14.27 1.61 1.77
C GLY A 112 15.24 1.81 0.63
N HIS A 113 14.92 1.19 -0.49
CA HIS A 113 15.70 1.28 -1.72
C HIS A 113 14.82 1.16 -2.95
N LEU A 114 15.27 1.79 -4.02
CA LEU A 114 14.77 1.61 -5.37
C LEU A 114 15.60 0.53 -6.07
N GLU A 115 14.94 -0.39 -6.76
CA GLU A 115 15.58 -1.38 -7.62
C GLU A 115 15.42 -0.94 -9.08
N HIS A 116 16.54 -0.91 -9.80
CA HIS A 116 16.57 -0.49 -11.19
C HIS A 116 17.69 -1.20 -11.95
N SER A 117 17.49 -1.38 -13.25
CA SER A 117 18.47 -1.95 -14.17
C SER A 117 18.09 -1.67 -15.61
N GLU A 118 19.06 -1.58 -16.51
CA GLU A 118 18.83 -1.55 -17.96
C GLU A 118 17.78 -0.51 -18.40
N ARG A 119 17.83 0.69 -17.82
CA ARG A 119 16.88 1.79 -18.04
C ARG A 119 15.47 1.55 -17.51
N LYS A 120 15.29 0.65 -16.55
CA LYS A 120 13.99 0.29 -15.96
C LYS A 120 14.02 0.48 -14.47
N ILE A 121 12.87 0.83 -13.90
CA ILE A 121 12.62 0.59 -12.48
C ILE A 121 11.99 -0.80 -12.39
N THR A 122 12.61 -1.68 -11.60
CA THR A 122 12.19 -3.08 -11.45
C THR A 122 11.47 -3.32 -10.13
N GLY A 123 11.57 -2.39 -9.19
CA GLY A 123 10.88 -2.47 -7.91
C GLY A 123 11.54 -1.62 -6.84
N GLY A 124 11.49 -2.12 -5.62
CA GLY A 124 11.98 -1.42 -4.45
C GLY A 124 11.18 -1.78 -3.21
N GLU A 125 11.68 -1.35 -2.07
CA GLU A 125 11.02 -1.50 -0.79
C GLU A 125 11.12 -0.18 -0.03
N SER A 126 9.99 0.29 0.48
CA SER A 126 9.92 1.47 1.34
C SER A 126 9.38 1.06 2.71
N LEU A 127 10.07 1.45 3.77
CA LEU A 127 9.66 1.27 5.16
C LEU A 127 9.25 2.63 5.72
N PHE A 128 8.03 2.68 6.25
CA PHE A 128 7.47 3.89 6.83
C PHE A 128 7.53 3.86 8.36
N SER A 129 7.89 4.99 8.93
CA SER A 129 7.82 5.26 10.37
C SER A 129 6.49 5.92 10.73
N GLY A 130 6.07 5.71 11.97
CA GLY A 130 4.75 6.08 12.45
C GLY A 130 3.78 4.90 12.46
N GLY A 131 2.52 5.23 12.78
CA GLY A 131 1.44 4.28 12.80
C GLY A 131 0.08 4.98 12.71
N ILE A 132 -0.96 4.17 12.64
CA ILE A 132 -2.36 4.59 12.58
C ILE A 132 -3.11 3.85 13.68
N ASN A 133 -3.77 4.58 14.57
CA ASN A 133 -4.71 4.02 15.52
C ASN A 133 -6.12 4.16 14.98
N PHE A 134 -6.77 3.04 14.72
CA PHE A 134 -8.19 2.98 14.46
C PHE A 134 -8.94 2.82 15.77
N SER A 135 -10.05 3.54 15.93
CA SER A 135 -11.00 3.38 17.02
C SER A 135 -12.43 3.22 16.51
N SER A 136 -13.16 2.26 17.09
CA SER A 136 -14.59 2.07 16.86
C SER A 136 -15.40 2.37 18.12
N GLU A 137 -16.48 3.15 17.99
CA GLU A 137 -17.40 3.49 19.08
C GLU A 137 -18.69 2.66 19.11
N GLU A 138 -18.83 1.67 18.21
CA GLU A 138 -20.12 1.03 17.92
C GLU A 138 -20.77 0.36 19.14
N LYS A 139 -19.98 -0.08 20.16
CA LYS A 139 -20.48 -0.67 21.43
C LYS A 139 -19.55 -0.47 22.65
N GLN A 140 -18.24 -0.46 22.42
CA GLN A 140 -17.17 -0.17 23.40
C GLN A 140 -15.98 0.37 22.59
N VAL A 141 -15.22 1.30 23.15
CA VAL A 141 -14.01 1.82 22.48
C VAL A 141 -13.03 0.67 22.28
N ARG A 142 -12.97 0.18 21.04
CA ARG A 142 -12.02 -0.84 20.60
C ARG A 142 -11.03 -0.19 19.66
N GLN A 143 -9.79 -0.64 19.75
CA GLN A 143 -8.68 -0.04 19.02
C GLN A 143 -7.91 -1.09 18.20
N ALA A 144 -7.50 -0.69 17.01
CA ALA A 144 -6.55 -1.43 16.20
C ALA A 144 -5.41 -0.50 15.83
N LYS A 145 -4.18 -0.88 16.18
CA LYS A 145 -2.98 -0.11 15.91
C LYS A 145 -2.22 -0.71 14.74
N LEU A 146 -2.09 0.03 13.64
CA LEU A 146 -1.24 -0.30 12.50
C LEU A 146 0.12 0.36 12.70
N THR A 147 1.18 -0.43 12.55
CA THR A 147 2.57 0.04 12.69
C THR A 147 3.47 -0.68 11.71
N SER A 148 4.73 -0.25 11.60
CA SER A 148 5.76 -0.92 10.77
C SER A 148 5.28 -1.15 9.34
N MET A 149 4.66 -0.13 8.74
CA MET A 149 4.14 -0.25 7.39
C MET A 149 5.30 -0.30 6.40
N SER A 150 5.24 -1.21 5.44
CA SER A 150 6.16 -1.23 4.31
C SER A 150 5.43 -1.46 3.00
N LEU A 151 5.98 -0.90 1.93
CA LEU A 151 5.51 -1.06 0.56
C LEU A 151 6.59 -1.75 -0.26
N ASN A 152 6.24 -2.87 -0.89
CA ASN A 152 7.04 -3.44 -1.96
C ASN A 152 6.57 -2.88 -3.31
N ILE A 153 7.40 -2.03 -3.93
CA ILE A 153 7.09 -1.37 -5.20
C ILE A 153 7.01 -2.39 -6.35
N GLY A 154 7.77 -3.49 -6.27
CA GLY A 154 7.84 -4.50 -7.33
C GLY A 154 6.57 -5.31 -7.52
N ASN A 155 5.77 -5.49 -6.45
CA ASN A 155 4.54 -6.29 -6.49
C ASN A 155 3.33 -5.61 -5.84
N GLY A 156 3.48 -4.37 -5.39
CA GLY A 156 2.42 -3.58 -4.77
C GLY A 156 1.99 -4.02 -3.37
N LYS A 157 2.62 -5.04 -2.78
CA LYS A 157 2.21 -5.53 -1.46
C LYS A 157 2.53 -4.50 -0.38
N VAL A 158 1.52 -4.19 0.41
CA VAL A 158 1.66 -3.38 1.63
C VAL A 158 1.65 -4.33 2.82
N HIS A 159 2.73 -4.33 3.59
CA HIS A 159 2.82 -5.06 4.84
C HIS A 159 2.63 -4.09 6.01
N SER A 160 2.04 -4.58 7.10
CA SER A 160 1.92 -3.82 8.34
C SER A 160 1.78 -4.77 9.54
N LYS A 161 1.92 -4.22 10.75
CA LYS A 161 1.58 -4.90 11.99
C LYS A 161 0.27 -4.37 12.52
N ILE A 162 -0.75 -5.23 12.62
CA ILE A 162 -2.00 -4.92 13.30
C ILE A 162 -1.91 -5.45 14.73
N ASN A 163 -1.90 -4.54 15.71
CA ASN A 163 -1.74 -4.87 17.13
C ASN A 163 -0.48 -5.74 17.38
N GLY A 164 0.60 -5.45 16.65
CA GLY A 164 1.88 -6.15 16.75
C GLY A 164 1.99 -7.46 15.94
N VAL A 165 0.92 -7.89 15.26
CA VAL A 165 0.94 -9.09 14.41
C VAL A 165 1.18 -8.68 12.95
N ASP A 166 2.25 -9.22 12.36
CA ASP A 166 2.58 -9.02 10.94
C ASP A 166 1.48 -9.58 10.05
N VAL A 167 1.00 -8.76 9.12
CA VAL A 167 0.00 -9.10 8.11
C VAL A 167 0.36 -8.44 6.78
N VAL A 168 -0.08 -9.05 5.68
CA VAL A 168 -0.19 -8.33 4.40
C VAL A 168 -1.45 -7.48 4.50
N LEU A 169 -1.30 -6.16 4.60
CA LEU A 169 -2.44 -5.25 4.69
C LEU A 169 -3.29 -5.32 3.42
N GLY A 170 -2.63 -5.32 2.26
CA GLY A 170 -3.28 -5.38 0.97
C GLY A 170 -2.31 -5.22 -0.19
N VAL A 171 -2.84 -4.96 -1.36
CA VAL A 171 -2.09 -4.69 -2.59
C VAL A 171 -2.51 -3.35 -3.16
N ILE A 172 -1.55 -2.55 -3.60
CA ILE A 172 -1.78 -1.34 -4.41
C ILE A 172 -1.27 -1.55 -5.82
N ASP A 173 -1.89 -0.89 -6.79
CA ASP A 173 -1.38 -0.90 -8.16
C ASP A 173 -0.09 -0.06 -8.29
N THR A 174 1.04 -0.73 -8.45
CA THR A 174 2.35 -0.12 -8.73
C THR A 174 2.83 -0.34 -10.16
N SER A 175 1.95 -0.79 -11.07
CA SER A 175 2.28 -0.95 -12.49
C SER A 175 2.75 0.36 -13.11
N THR A 176 2.20 1.47 -12.62
CA THR A 176 2.45 2.81 -13.13
C THR A 176 3.05 3.68 -12.02
N LEU A 177 4.22 4.27 -12.29
CA LEU A 177 4.93 5.15 -11.36
C LEU A 177 5.11 6.53 -12.00
N LEU A 178 5.02 7.59 -11.20
CA LEU A 178 5.32 8.94 -11.65
C LEU A 178 6.72 9.34 -11.18
N LEU A 179 7.61 9.61 -12.13
CA LEU A 179 8.93 10.14 -11.87
C LEU A 179 8.90 11.67 -11.89
N GLN A 180 9.21 12.28 -10.75
CA GLN A 180 9.25 13.73 -10.61
C GLN A 180 10.62 14.22 -10.21
N LYS A 181 11.06 15.33 -10.80
CA LYS A 181 12.33 15.95 -10.47
C LYS A 181 12.25 17.44 -10.72
N LYS A 182 12.56 18.23 -9.69
CA LYS A 182 12.65 19.69 -9.84
C LYS A 182 13.89 20.09 -10.65
N LYS A 183 13.77 21.21 -11.36
CA LYS A 183 14.90 21.85 -12.06
C LYS A 183 16.03 22.17 -11.08
N ASP A 184 17.28 21.96 -11.51
CA ASP A 184 18.51 22.22 -10.76
C ASP A 184 18.64 21.39 -9.46
N SER A 185 17.79 20.36 -9.28
CA SER A 185 17.85 19.42 -8.17
C SER A 185 18.52 18.10 -8.57
N ARG A 186 19.19 17.50 -7.59
CA ARG A 186 19.72 16.13 -7.63
C ARG A 186 18.76 15.10 -7.02
N GLN A 187 17.55 15.49 -6.66
CA GLN A 187 16.56 14.60 -6.05
C GLN A 187 15.55 14.18 -7.09
N LEU A 188 15.42 12.87 -7.29
CA LEU A 188 14.39 12.22 -8.11
C LEU A 188 13.39 11.57 -7.18
N ASP A 189 12.13 11.93 -7.34
CA ASP A 189 11.00 11.41 -6.57
C ASP A 189 10.30 10.34 -7.41
N VAL A 190 10.11 9.17 -6.81
CA VAL A 190 9.29 8.08 -7.36
C VAL A 190 7.96 8.14 -6.62
N VAL A 191 6.90 8.43 -7.35
CA VAL A 191 5.59 8.76 -6.79
C VAL A 191 4.55 7.72 -7.21
N ILE A 192 3.83 7.20 -6.23
CA ILE A 192 2.63 6.40 -6.38
C ILE A 192 1.49 7.26 -5.85
N LEU A 193 0.54 7.64 -6.71
CA LEU A 193 -0.52 8.57 -6.37
C LEU A 193 -1.86 7.86 -6.18
N ASP A 194 -2.47 8.13 -5.04
CA ASP A 194 -3.86 7.85 -4.65
C ASP A 194 -4.35 6.49 -5.13
N ARG A 195 -3.63 5.44 -4.73
CA ARG A 195 -3.96 4.06 -5.06
C ARG A 195 -4.77 3.43 -3.95
N ASP A 196 -5.86 2.78 -4.35
CA ASP A 196 -6.62 1.92 -3.46
C ASP A 196 -5.75 0.76 -2.99
N VAL A 197 -5.75 0.53 -1.68
CA VAL A 197 -5.16 -0.65 -1.06
C VAL A 197 -6.24 -1.69 -0.98
N GLU A 198 -6.23 -2.65 -1.89
CA GLU A 198 -7.12 -3.80 -1.87
C GLU A 198 -6.81 -4.65 -0.63
N LEU A 199 -7.63 -4.52 0.42
CA LEU A 199 -7.38 -5.18 1.69
C LEU A 199 -7.33 -6.70 1.52
N SER A 200 -6.35 -7.34 2.15
CA SER A 200 -6.32 -8.80 2.20
C SER A 200 -7.42 -9.34 3.12
N ASP A 201 -7.88 -10.57 2.87
CA ASP A 201 -8.82 -11.28 3.75
C ASP A 201 -8.27 -11.38 5.20
N GLU A 202 -6.96 -11.61 5.35
CA GLU A 202 -6.31 -11.68 6.66
C GLU A 202 -6.39 -10.34 7.39
N ALA A 203 -6.06 -9.24 6.70
CA ALA A 203 -6.09 -7.90 7.28
C ALA A 203 -7.52 -7.47 7.64
N ALA A 204 -8.49 -7.69 6.74
CA ALA A 204 -9.90 -7.39 6.98
C ALA A 204 -10.42 -8.11 8.24
N LYS A 205 -10.20 -9.43 8.34
CA LYS A 205 -10.57 -10.23 9.53
C LYS A 205 -9.88 -9.74 10.79
N LYS A 206 -8.62 -9.32 10.70
CA LYS A 206 -7.85 -8.83 11.86
C LYS A 206 -8.35 -7.47 12.35
N LEU A 207 -8.67 -6.57 11.43
CA LEU A 207 -9.26 -5.27 11.73
C LEU A 207 -10.64 -5.44 12.37
N ASP A 208 -11.52 -6.22 11.73
CA ASP A 208 -12.87 -6.53 12.25
C ASP A 208 -12.80 -7.15 13.65
N SER A 209 -11.94 -8.15 13.85
CA SER A 209 -11.77 -8.78 15.15
C SER A 209 -11.26 -7.80 16.22
N SER A 210 -10.32 -6.93 15.86
CA SER A 210 -9.72 -5.96 16.79
C SER A 210 -10.69 -4.85 17.15
N LEU A 211 -11.45 -4.36 16.17
CA LEU A 211 -12.41 -3.27 16.29
C LEU A 211 -13.79 -3.75 16.74
N GLY A 212 -14.05 -5.06 16.74
CA GLY A 212 -15.35 -5.64 17.09
C GLY A 212 -16.46 -5.31 16.10
N THR A 213 -16.11 -5.17 14.82
CA THR A 213 -17.02 -4.81 13.73
C THR A 213 -17.02 -5.89 12.65
N THR A 214 -17.81 -5.69 11.60
CA THR A 214 -17.87 -6.52 10.38
C THR A 214 -17.86 -5.62 9.14
N ALA A 215 -17.11 -4.53 9.24
CA ALA A 215 -17.12 -3.44 8.26
C ALA A 215 -16.14 -3.70 7.12
N PHE A 216 -15.13 -4.54 7.35
CA PHE A 216 -14.07 -4.80 6.40
C PHE A 216 -14.31 -6.10 5.63
N THR A 217 -13.99 -6.08 4.34
CA THR A 217 -14.03 -7.27 3.48
C THR A 217 -12.76 -7.38 2.66
N GLU A 218 -12.47 -8.57 2.13
CA GLU A 218 -11.37 -8.76 1.17
C GLU A 218 -11.62 -7.93 -0.10
N GLY A 219 -10.58 -7.28 -0.61
CA GLY A 219 -10.64 -6.41 -1.79
C GLY A 219 -11.30 -5.05 -1.52
N ASP A 220 -11.65 -4.74 -0.27
CA ASP A 220 -12.21 -3.46 0.09
C ASP A 220 -11.17 -2.34 -0.11
N ALA A 221 -11.60 -1.26 -0.76
CA ALA A 221 -10.77 -0.14 -1.23
C ALA A 221 -10.87 1.10 -0.31
N ARG A 222 -11.41 0.95 0.90
CA ARG A 222 -11.55 2.06 1.87
C ARG A 222 -10.23 2.70 2.32
N LEU A 223 -9.10 2.06 2.03
CA LEU A 223 -7.78 2.60 2.35
C LEU A 223 -7.13 3.05 1.05
N THR A 224 -6.79 4.33 0.95
CA THR A 224 -6.01 4.86 -0.16
C THR A 224 -4.61 5.23 0.32
N MET A 225 -3.62 4.99 -0.53
CA MET A 225 -2.22 5.29 -0.23
C MET A 225 -1.56 6.02 -1.38
N SER A 226 -0.99 7.16 -1.05
CA SER A 226 -0.02 7.89 -1.85
C SER A 226 1.36 7.70 -1.23
N ALA A 227 2.38 7.40 -2.02
CA ALA A 227 3.76 7.27 -1.54
C ALA A 227 4.70 8.08 -2.43
N VAL A 228 5.48 8.95 -1.81
CA VAL A 228 6.60 9.65 -2.43
C VAL A 228 7.87 9.01 -1.87
N CYS A 229 8.77 8.56 -2.73
CA CYS A 229 10.04 7.96 -2.33
C CYS A 229 11.18 8.63 -3.11
N ARG A 230 12.08 9.33 -2.41
CA ARG A 230 13.14 10.12 -3.04
C ARG A 230 14.47 9.41 -3.02
N VAL A 231 15.15 9.49 -4.15
CA VAL A 231 16.53 9.05 -4.32
C VAL A 231 17.41 10.22 -4.76
N ASN A 232 18.69 10.14 -4.39
CA ASN A 232 19.70 11.06 -4.93
C ASN A 232 20.16 10.58 -6.30
N LEU A 233 19.93 11.42 -7.31
CA LEU A 233 20.47 11.26 -8.65
C LEU A 233 22.00 11.42 -8.61
N ASN A 234 22.69 10.30 -8.79
CA ASN A 234 24.13 10.22 -8.92
C ASN A 234 24.50 9.66 -10.31
N LYS A 235 25.80 9.56 -10.60
CA LYS A 235 26.26 9.09 -11.90
C LYS A 235 25.82 7.66 -12.23
N ALA A 236 25.74 6.78 -11.22
CA ALA A 236 25.32 5.39 -11.42
C ALA A 236 23.84 5.30 -11.74
N LEU A 237 22.97 5.90 -10.91
CA LEU A 237 21.53 5.94 -11.17
C LEU A 237 21.20 6.64 -12.48
N ALA A 238 21.85 7.77 -12.80
CA ALA A 238 21.64 8.44 -14.06
C ALA A 238 22.04 7.56 -15.26
N ALA A 239 23.21 6.90 -15.21
CA ALA A 239 23.64 6.00 -16.26
C ALA A 239 22.68 4.81 -16.43
N ASP A 240 22.27 4.19 -15.33
CA ASP A 240 21.33 3.05 -15.34
C ASP A 240 19.98 3.45 -15.93
N LEU A 241 19.50 4.68 -15.66
CA LEU A 241 18.28 5.23 -16.26
C LEU A 241 18.46 5.79 -17.69
N GLY A 242 19.68 5.72 -18.25
CA GLY A 242 19.97 6.23 -19.60
C GLY A 242 20.00 7.76 -19.70
N LEU A 243 20.32 8.44 -18.61
CA LEU A 243 20.38 9.89 -18.48
C LEU A 243 21.82 10.40 -18.48
N ASP A 244 22.04 11.55 -19.14
CA ASP A 244 23.21 12.39 -18.83
C ASP A 244 22.95 13.13 -17.51
N LEU A 245 23.84 12.96 -16.51
CA LEU A 245 23.63 13.49 -15.17
C LEU A 245 23.53 15.03 -15.15
N ASP A 246 24.40 15.72 -15.89
CA ASP A 246 24.45 17.18 -15.87
C ASP A 246 23.25 17.80 -16.58
N ALA A 247 22.82 17.21 -17.69
CA ALA A 247 21.58 17.57 -18.37
C ALA A 247 20.36 17.25 -17.51
N ALA A 248 20.33 16.08 -16.87
CA ALA A 248 19.24 15.67 -15.99
C ALA A 248 19.10 16.64 -14.82
N ILE A 249 20.17 17.00 -14.12
CA ILE A 249 20.11 17.97 -13.01
C ILE A 249 19.45 19.28 -13.45
N LYS A 250 19.83 19.82 -14.62
CA LYS A 250 19.31 21.09 -15.17
C LYS A 250 17.88 21.01 -15.72
N ALA A 251 17.38 19.81 -15.97
CA ALA A 251 16.04 19.58 -16.48
C ALA A 251 15.02 19.46 -15.34
N GLU A 252 13.76 19.73 -15.66
CA GLU A 252 12.61 19.30 -14.87
C GLU A 252 12.10 17.99 -15.47
N LEU A 253 11.66 17.06 -14.61
CA LEU A 253 11.08 15.79 -15.03
C LEU A 253 9.73 15.63 -14.33
N ASP A 254 8.72 15.26 -15.10
CA ASP A 254 7.41 14.86 -14.61
C ASP A 254 6.88 13.85 -15.63
N LYS A 255 7.14 12.56 -15.38
CA LYS A 255 6.92 11.50 -16.36
C LYS A 255 6.36 10.24 -15.73
N GLU A 256 5.22 9.82 -16.24
CA GLU A 256 4.65 8.51 -15.95
C GLU A 256 5.42 7.41 -16.69
N ILE A 257 5.75 6.35 -15.96
CA ILE A 257 6.47 5.19 -16.46
C ILE A 257 5.73 3.91 -16.06
N GLN A 258 5.96 2.85 -16.82
CA GLN A 258 5.52 1.51 -16.46
C GLN A 258 6.65 0.75 -15.75
N LEU A 259 6.32 0.07 -14.66
CA LEU A 259 7.24 -0.79 -13.92
C LEU A 259 7.73 -1.91 -14.85
N ASN A 260 9.03 -2.23 -14.79
CA ASN A 260 9.71 -3.21 -15.65
C ASN A 260 9.77 -2.87 -17.15
N GLU A 261 9.31 -1.69 -17.56
CA GLU A 261 9.46 -1.23 -18.95
C GLU A 261 10.64 -0.27 -19.12
N PRO A 262 11.33 -0.31 -20.28
CA PRO A 262 12.40 0.63 -20.57
C PRO A 262 11.91 2.07 -20.52
N ILE A 263 12.58 2.89 -19.72
CA ILE A 263 12.29 4.30 -19.57
C ILE A 263 13.04 5.08 -20.64
N ASP A 264 12.27 5.77 -21.48
CA ASP A 264 12.82 6.70 -22.46
C ASP A 264 12.86 8.13 -21.93
N LEU A 265 13.92 8.50 -21.21
CA LEU A 265 14.12 9.84 -20.69
C LEU A 265 14.99 10.66 -21.65
N ALA A 266 14.53 10.89 -22.88
CA ALA A 266 15.27 11.70 -23.83
C ALA A 266 15.47 13.14 -23.30
N PRO A 267 16.71 13.66 -23.24
CA PRO A 267 16.98 14.99 -22.74
C PRO A 267 16.34 16.06 -23.63
N GLY A 268 15.54 16.95 -23.02
CA GLY A 268 14.91 18.08 -23.72
C GLY A 268 13.41 17.96 -23.98
N GLN A 269 12.77 16.85 -23.61
CA GLN A 269 11.31 16.80 -23.57
C GLN A 269 10.81 17.68 -22.41
N LYS A 270 10.24 18.85 -22.76
CA LYS A 270 9.46 19.66 -21.82
C LYS A 270 8.17 18.91 -21.56
N PHE A 271 8.15 18.10 -20.52
CA PHE A 271 6.93 17.49 -20.02
C PHE A 271 6.28 18.47 -19.07
N ARG A 272 5.18 19.06 -19.51
CA ARG A 272 4.32 19.83 -18.64
C ARG A 272 2.90 19.31 -18.80
N HIS A 273 2.27 19.27 -17.63
CA HIS A 273 0.86 19.09 -17.33
C HIS A 273 0.45 17.65 -17.04
N LEU A 274 0.19 17.41 -15.75
CA LEU A 274 -1.14 16.99 -15.34
C LEU A 274 -1.63 17.81 -14.14
N ARG A 275 -2.70 18.58 -14.42
CA ARG A 275 -3.88 18.87 -13.60
C ARG A 275 -3.62 19.24 -12.13
N GLU A 276 -3.77 20.50 -11.72
CA GLU A 276 -5.10 21.03 -11.35
C GLU A 276 -6.22 19.98 -11.36
N ALA A 277 -6.21 19.09 -10.37
CA ALA A 277 -7.36 18.29 -9.99
C ALA A 277 -7.52 18.38 -8.47
N ARG A 278 -8.33 19.39 -8.09
CA ARG A 278 -9.17 19.52 -6.88
C ARG A 278 -8.51 19.42 -5.50
#